data_AF-A0A917G7J2-F1
#
_entry.id   AF-A0A917G7J2-F1
#
_cell.length_a   1.000
_cell.length_b   1.000
_cell.length_c   1.000
_cell.angle_alpha   90.00
_cell.angle_beta   90.00
_cell.angle_gamma   90.00
#
_symmetry.space_group_name_H-M   'P 1'
#
loop_
_entity.id
_entity.type
_entity.pdbx_description
1 polymer ?
#
loop_
_entity_poly.entity_id
_entity_poly.type
_entity_poly.pdbx_seq_one_letter_code
_entity_poly.pdbx_strand_id
1 'polypeptide(L)'
;MHKVSFHTQVLSPLMSYGSELKPELRATEIKALMRQTFRISHVLLDSKSLFIEESKWFGDVKTASSPISLQIKDKKEVCIRQNLLLHDRKSEEASNREMRCFSEATEFTLLLRGKNLLTADKFKEYQDLLRFSIYLGGIGRRSRRSRGAINFKDHMCANKEDLITFLMAMLDKFSPSCFIRKANMIISSSNPTNRPTIEKIEIGETLNEESIQQFLKAVDQASHDSRRKENGQLFATGAIKDRKITGSEKFASSLMVSLVKTKDQCIYPIYVFVKPVTGMKIYDNREEFLTYVEGGKS
;
A
#
# COMPACT_ATOMS: atom_id res chain seq x y z
N MET A 1 26.36 9.53 -12.09
CA MET A 1 25.51 9.01 -11.00
C MET A 1 24.28 9.89 -10.84
N HIS A 2 23.09 9.39 -11.13
CA HIS A 2 21.85 10.16 -10.95
C HIS A 2 21.39 10.13 -9.50
N LYS A 3 20.81 11.24 -9.02
CA LYS A 3 20.37 11.40 -7.63
C LYS A 3 19.17 12.35 -7.59
N VAL A 4 18.17 12.02 -6.78
CA VAL A 4 17.05 12.91 -6.45
C VAL A 4 16.67 12.74 -4.99
N SER A 5 16.21 13.83 -4.36
CA SER A 5 15.71 13.86 -2.99
C SER A 5 14.21 14.12 -3.01
N PHE A 6 13.46 13.38 -2.20
CA PHE A 6 12.03 13.58 -1.98
C PHE A 6 11.83 14.02 -0.52
N HIS A 7 11.30 15.21 -0.28
CA HIS A 7 10.85 15.61 1.05
C HIS A 7 9.53 14.91 1.34
N THR A 8 9.48 14.19 2.46
CA THR A 8 8.36 13.31 2.77
C THR A 8 7.70 13.65 4.10
N GLN A 9 6.42 13.32 4.20
CA GLN A 9 5.64 13.41 5.42
C GLN A 9 4.80 12.13 5.58
N VAL A 10 4.68 11.67 6.82
CA VAL A 10 3.74 10.60 7.18
C VAL A 10 2.30 11.15 7.15
N LEU A 11 1.39 10.50 6.43
CA LEU A 11 -0.03 10.90 6.36
C LEU A 11 -0.92 10.15 7.34
N SER A 12 -0.44 9.02 7.87
CA SER A 12 -1.17 8.20 8.83
C SER A 12 -0.20 7.47 9.74
N PRO A 13 -0.60 7.13 10.98
CA PRO A 13 0.31 6.59 11.98
C PRO A 13 1.13 5.41 11.45
N LEU A 14 2.46 5.52 11.55
CA LEU A 14 3.41 4.57 10.98
C LEU A 14 4.00 3.67 12.05
N MET A 15 3.60 2.40 12.02
CA MET A 15 4.02 1.35 12.93
C MET A 15 5.12 0.49 12.28
N SER A 16 6.30 1.07 12.07
CA SER A 16 7.49 0.37 11.55
C SER A 16 8.51 0.14 12.67
N TYR A 17 9.07 -1.07 12.74
CA TYR A 17 9.99 -1.47 13.81
C TYR A 17 11.19 -2.25 13.26
N GLY A 18 12.32 -2.14 13.95
CA GLY A 18 13.50 -2.96 13.75
C GLY A 18 13.47 -4.23 14.60
N SER A 19 14.65 -4.68 15.02
CA SER A 19 14.82 -5.76 16.01
C SER A 19 14.34 -5.35 17.40
N GLU A 20 14.47 -4.06 17.74
CA GLU A 20 13.94 -3.47 18.96
C GLU A 20 12.54 -2.94 18.68
N LEU A 21 11.59 -3.08 19.64
CA LEU A 21 10.22 -2.55 19.54
C LEU A 21 10.14 -1.01 19.55
N LYS A 22 11.22 -0.34 19.13
CA LYS A 22 11.35 1.09 18.93
C LYS A 22 10.95 1.41 17.48
N PRO A 23 10.12 2.44 17.24
CA PRO A 23 9.82 2.89 15.89
C PRO A 23 11.10 3.19 15.10
N GLU A 24 11.19 2.68 13.87
CA GLU A 24 12.36 2.86 12.99
C GLU A 24 11.91 3.10 11.54
N LEU A 25 12.38 4.19 10.92
CA LEU A 25 12.19 4.43 9.48
C LEU A 25 13.21 3.63 8.66
N ARG A 26 12.73 2.74 7.79
CA ARG A 26 13.58 1.80 7.04
C ARG A 26 13.38 1.93 5.54
N ALA A 27 14.44 2.31 4.82
CA ALA A 27 14.43 2.41 3.36
C ALA A 27 14.10 1.06 2.68
N THR A 28 14.37 -0.05 3.36
CA THR A 28 14.05 -1.40 2.89
C THR A 28 12.55 -1.66 2.76
N GLU A 29 11.72 -1.07 3.62
CA GLU A 29 10.26 -1.22 3.53
C GLU A 29 9.70 -0.49 2.31
N ILE A 30 10.21 0.71 2.03
CA ILE A 30 9.85 1.49 0.83
C ILE A 30 10.27 0.72 -0.43
N LYS A 31 11.47 0.14 -0.43
CA LYS A 31 11.94 -0.70 -1.54
C LYS A 31 11.08 -1.96 -1.73
N ALA A 32 10.64 -2.59 -0.63
CA ALA A 32 9.75 -3.73 -0.67
C ALA A 32 8.37 -3.35 -1.24
N LEU A 33 7.84 -2.19 -0.87
CA LEU A 33 6.61 -1.64 -1.43
C LEU A 33 6.75 -1.38 -2.95
N MET A 34 7.89 -0.84 -3.40
CA MET A 34 8.18 -0.69 -4.83
C MET A 34 8.17 -2.03 -5.56
N ARG A 35 8.84 -3.03 -5.00
CA ARG A 35 8.93 -4.37 -5.56
C ARG A 35 7.55 -5.05 -5.60
N GLN A 36 6.76 -4.93 -4.54
CA GLN A 36 5.39 -5.45 -4.51
C GLN A 36 4.51 -4.78 -5.57
N THR A 37 4.55 -3.45 -5.65
CA THR A 37 3.78 -2.66 -6.62
C THR A 37 4.12 -3.07 -8.05
N PHE A 38 5.41 -3.21 -8.35
CA PHE A 38 5.88 -3.73 -9.63
C PHE A 38 5.25 -5.09 -9.96
N ARG A 39 5.28 -6.04 -9.02
CA ARG A 39 4.73 -7.39 -9.22
C ARG A 39 3.23 -7.40 -9.51
N ILE A 40 2.44 -6.68 -8.72
CA ILE A 40 0.98 -6.70 -8.85
C ILE A 40 0.49 -5.92 -10.08
N SER A 41 1.30 -4.99 -10.61
CA SER A 41 0.95 -4.15 -11.77
C SER A 41 1.25 -4.80 -13.11
N HIS A 42 2.16 -5.78 -13.15
CA HIS A 42 2.30 -6.64 -14.32
C HIS A 42 1.18 -7.66 -14.27
N VAL A 43 0.27 -7.69 -15.25
CA VAL A 43 -0.80 -8.70 -15.34
C VAL A 43 -0.59 -9.66 -16.50
N LEU A 44 0.28 -9.29 -17.45
CA LEU A 44 0.58 -10.09 -18.65
C LEU A 44 1.66 -11.15 -18.43
N LEU A 45 2.58 -10.94 -17.48
CA LEU A 45 3.72 -11.82 -17.27
C LEU A 45 3.36 -13.05 -16.44
N ASP A 46 3.81 -14.23 -16.88
CA ASP A 46 3.85 -15.42 -16.03
C ASP A 46 4.89 -15.27 -14.90
N SER A 47 4.86 -16.17 -13.92
CA SER A 47 5.74 -16.09 -12.74
C SER A 47 7.24 -16.12 -13.06
N LYS A 48 7.66 -16.87 -14.10
CA LYS A 48 9.07 -16.98 -14.49
C LYS A 48 9.51 -15.70 -15.20
N SER A 49 8.71 -15.21 -16.14
CA SER A 49 8.98 -13.96 -16.85
C SER A 49 8.98 -12.76 -15.89
N LEU A 50 8.05 -12.73 -14.93
CA LEU A 50 8.00 -11.68 -13.91
C LEU A 50 9.26 -11.67 -13.04
N PHE A 51 9.76 -12.84 -12.64
CA PHE A 51 10.99 -12.93 -11.85
C PHE A 51 12.19 -12.35 -12.62
N ILE A 52 12.32 -12.67 -13.90
CA ILE A 52 13.39 -12.14 -14.76
C ILE A 52 13.32 -10.61 -14.84
N GLU A 53 12.13 -10.06 -15.10
CA GLU A 53 11.96 -8.60 -15.15
C GLU A 53 12.19 -7.94 -13.79
N GLU A 54 11.67 -8.51 -12.70
CA GLU A 54 11.88 -8.01 -11.35
C GLU A 54 13.37 -7.98 -10.98
N SER A 55 14.14 -9.03 -11.33
CA SER A 55 15.60 -9.06 -11.14
C SER A 55 16.30 -7.92 -11.87
N LYS A 56 15.86 -7.54 -13.07
CA LYS A 56 16.42 -6.38 -13.79
C LYS A 56 16.14 -5.06 -13.05
N TRP A 57 14.97 -4.95 -12.41
CA TRP A 57 14.57 -3.73 -11.70
C TRP A 57 15.18 -3.59 -10.31
N PHE A 58 15.29 -4.69 -9.56
CA PHE A 58 15.62 -4.65 -8.14
C PHE A 58 16.89 -5.42 -7.78
N GLY A 59 17.49 -6.11 -8.75
CA GLY A 59 18.56 -7.08 -8.52
C GLY A 59 18.04 -8.38 -7.92
N ASP A 60 18.94 -9.35 -7.85
CA ASP A 60 18.73 -10.61 -7.13
C ASP A 60 20.00 -11.03 -6.38
N VAL A 61 19.89 -12.11 -5.61
CA VAL A 61 20.98 -12.58 -4.74
C VAL A 61 22.15 -13.16 -5.54
N LYS A 62 21.90 -13.63 -6.77
CA LYS A 62 22.85 -14.48 -7.51
C LYS A 62 23.58 -13.77 -8.64
N THR A 63 22.93 -12.83 -9.31
CA THR A 63 23.36 -12.35 -10.63
C THR A 63 23.65 -10.86 -10.68
N ALA A 64 22.87 -10.04 -9.96
CA ALA A 64 22.97 -8.59 -10.10
C ALA A 64 22.56 -7.84 -8.83
N SER A 65 23.40 -6.89 -8.42
CA SER A 65 23.02 -5.92 -7.41
C SER A 65 21.97 -4.94 -7.95
N SER A 66 21.05 -4.50 -7.09
CA SER A 66 20.04 -3.49 -7.42
C SER A 66 20.62 -2.26 -8.14
N PRO A 67 20.04 -1.81 -9.26
CA PRO A 67 20.51 -0.63 -10.01
C PRO A 67 20.26 0.69 -9.27
N ILE A 68 19.35 0.69 -8.30
CA ILE A 68 19.07 1.83 -7.42
C ILE A 68 19.41 1.55 -5.96
N SER A 69 19.61 2.62 -5.19
CA SER A 69 19.66 2.59 -3.72
C SER A 69 18.75 3.68 -3.14
N LEU A 70 18.15 3.37 -1.99
CA LEU A 70 17.34 4.29 -1.20
C LEU A 70 18.05 4.58 0.11
N GLN A 71 18.04 5.84 0.55
CA GLN A 71 18.54 6.26 1.85
C GLN A 71 17.56 7.23 2.49
N ILE A 72 17.34 7.11 3.80
CA ILE A 72 16.56 8.08 4.57
C ILE A 72 17.53 9.05 5.27
N LYS A 73 17.27 10.35 5.17
CA LYS A 73 18.04 11.45 5.77
C LYS A 73 17.11 12.46 6.44
N ASP A 74 17.70 13.41 7.16
CA ASP A 74 17.05 14.64 7.67
C ASP A 74 15.74 14.33 8.40
N LYS A 75 15.81 13.39 9.34
CA LYS A 75 14.61 12.86 10.00
C LYS A 75 14.15 13.80 11.11
N LYS A 76 12.92 14.26 11.02
CA LYS A 76 12.17 14.89 12.12
C LYS A 76 11.15 13.89 12.62
N GLU A 77 11.59 13.00 13.50
CA GLU A 77 10.78 11.89 14.02
C GLU A 77 9.91 12.37 15.19
N VAL A 78 8.59 12.24 15.07
CA VAL A 78 7.65 12.55 16.16
C VAL A 78 6.94 11.26 16.57
N CYS A 79 7.41 10.65 17.65
CA CYS A 79 6.84 9.42 18.18
C CYS A 79 5.64 9.70 19.09
N ILE A 80 4.53 9.02 18.83
CA ILE A 80 3.34 9.00 19.69
C ILE A 80 3.05 7.57 20.14
N ARG A 81 2.06 7.43 21.02
CA ARG A 81 1.47 6.15 21.38
C ARG A 81 0.06 6.09 20.84
N GLN A 82 -0.30 4.95 20.24
CA GLN A 82 -1.61 4.75 19.68
C GLN A 82 -2.00 3.27 19.74
N ASN A 83 -3.29 3.01 19.96
CA ASN A 83 -3.83 1.66 19.86
C ASN A 83 -3.64 1.10 18.44
N LEU A 84 -3.35 -0.21 18.36
CA LEU A 84 -3.22 -0.90 17.08
C LEU A 84 -4.52 -0.82 16.24
N LEU A 85 -5.67 -0.82 16.91
CA LEU A 85 -7.01 -0.70 16.34
C LEU A 85 -7.71 0.52 16.95
N LEU A 86 -8.35 1.34 16.10
CA LEU A 86 -9.01 2.58 16.54
C LEU A 86 -10.51 2.48 16.88
N HIS A 87 -11.12 1.30 16.84
CA HIS A 87 -12.54 1.16 17.16
C HIS A 87 -12.84 1.15 18.67
N ASP A 88 -14.01 1.67 19.06
CA ASP A 88 -14.38 1.98 20.46
C ASP A 88 -14.87 0.78 21.29
N ARG A 89 -14.98 -0.42 20.69
CA ARG A 89 -15.51 -1.57 21.44
C ARG A 89 -14.49 -2.04 22.49
N LYS A 90 -14.70 -1.54 23.72
CA LYS A 90 -14.06 -1.96 24.98
C LYS A 90 -14.37 -3.39 25.42
N SER A 91 -15.26 -4.11 24.74
CA SER A 91 -15.68 -5.45 25.19
C SER A 91 -14.72 -6.50 24.66
N GLU A 92 -13.89 -7.00 25.58
CA GLU A 92 -13.08 -8.21 25.48
C GLU A 92 -11.89 -8.12 24.52
N GLU A 93 -10.73 -7.67 25.00
CA GLU A 93 -9.45 -8.23 24.57
C GLU A 93 -8.29 -7.56 25.30
N ALA A 94 -7.48 -8.36 25.99
CA ALA A 94 -6.11 -8.04 26.36
C ALA A 94 -5.18 -7.83 25.11
N SER A 95 -5.75 -7.55 23.93
CA SER A 95 -5.13 -7.66 22.61
C SER A 95 -4.99 -6.33 21.84
N ASN A 96 -5.82 -5.31 22.11
CA ASN A 96 -5.66 -3.98 21.48
C ASN A 96 -4.54 -3.19 22.17
N ARG A 97 -3.31 -3.66 21.96
CA ARG A 97 -2.10 -3.11 22.58
C ARG A 97 -1.82 -1.71 22.03
N GLU A 98 -1.60 -0.77 22.95
CA GLU A 98 -0.99 0.51 22.64
C GLU A 98 0.45 0.31 22.16
N MET A 99 0.78 0.86 20.99
CA MET A 99 2.10 0.77 20.40
C MET A 99 2.69 2.17 20.20
N ARG A 100 4.02 2.27 20.34
CA ARG A 100 4.75 3.46 19.90
C ARG A 100 4.78 3.48 18.38
N CYS A 101 4.48 4.61 17.75
CA CYS A 101 4.51 4.77 16.30
C CYS A 101 4.96 6.18 15.93
N PHE A 102 5.31 6.40 14.66
CA PHE A 102 5.52 7.75 14.14
C PHE A 102 4.16 8.38 13.82
N SER A 103 3.96 9.62 14.27
CA SER A 103 2.79 10.44 13.95
C SER A 103 2.90 11.10 12.58
N GLU A 104 1.82 11.74 12.17
CA GLU A 104 1.67 12.54 10.95
C GLU A 104 2.56 13.80 10.91
N ALA A 105 3.08 14.20 12.06
CA ALA A 105 4.09 15.27 12.18
C ALA A 105 5.51 14.79 11.82
N THR A 106 5.68 13.49 11.54
CA THR A 106 6.99 12.91 11.17
C THR A 106 7.35 13.24 9.72
N GLU A 107 8.53 13.80 9.54
CA GLU A 107 9.08 14.16 8.23
C GLU A 107 10.47 13.56 8.03
N PHE A 108 10.82 13.26 6.78
CA PHE A 108 12.16 12.81 6.42
C PHE A 108 12.45 13.04 4.94
N THR A 109 13.73 13.07 4.58
CA THR A 109 14.17 13.11 3.17
C THR A 109 14.45 11.69 2.69
N LEU A 110 13.74 11.26 1.65
CA LEU A 110 14.03 10.02 0.94
C LEU A 110 14.94 10.30 -0.25
N LEU A 111 16.14 9.74 -0.22
CA LEU A 111 17.12 9.90 -1.27
C LEU A 111 17.18 8.67 -2.18
N LEU A 112 16.87 8.86 -3.45
CA LEU A 112 17.00 7.85 -4.50
C LEU A 112 18.28 8.12 -5.31
N ARG A 113 19.14 7.10 -5.41
CA ARG A 113 20.37 7.15 -6.23
C ARG A 113 20.36 6.04 -7.27
N GLY A 114 20.66 6.40 -8.51
CA GLY A 114 20.93 5.47 -9.61
C GLY A 114 22.41 5.17 -9.71
N LYS A 115 22.78 3.90 -9.86
CA LYS A 115 24.17 3.49 -10.10
C LYS A 115 24.64 3.94 -11.50
N ASN A 116 25.96 4.01 -11.69
CA ASN A 116 26.60 4.70 -12.83
C ASN A 116 26.15 4.24 -14.24
N LEU A 117 25.65 3.01 -14.39
CA LEU A 117 25.20 2.47 -15.68
C LEU A 117 23.74 2.79 -16.01
N LEU A 118 23.03 3.47 -15.11
CA LEU A 118 21.62 3.77 -15.30
C LEU A 118 21.47 5.03 -16.15
N THR A 119 20.71 4.95 -17.25
CA THR A 119 20.37 6.12 -18.08
C THR A 119 19.45 7.08 -17.32
N ALA A 120 19.39 8.33 -17.77
CA ALA A 120 18.50 9.34 -17.19
C ALA A 120 17.03 8.92 -17.28
N ASP A 121 16.60 8.40 -18.45
CA ASP A 121 15.24 7.91 -18.66
C ASP A 121 14.92 6.76 -17.72
N LYS A 122 15.80 5.77 -17.63
CA LYS A 122 15.58 4.64 -16.73
C LYS A 122 15.53 5.08 -15.27
N PHE A 123 16.37 6.04 -14.89
CA PHE A 123 16.33 6.62 -13.55
C PHE A 123 15.00 7.36 -13.28
N LYS A 124 14.44 8.06 -14.28
CA LYS A 124 13.12 8.67 -14.19
C LYS A 124 12.03 7.62 -13.99
N GLU A 125 12.11 6.46 -14.65
CA GLU A 125 11.16 5.37 -14.40
C GLU A 125 11.16 4.87 -12.95
N TYR A 126 12.32 4.84 -12.28
CA TYR A 126 12.37 4.50 -10.86
C TYR A 126 11.75 5.58 -9.96
N GLN A 127 11.87 6.85 -10.33
CA GLN A 127 11.20 7.94 -9.62
C GLN A 127 9.69 7.78 -9.74
N ASP A 128 9.20 7.46 -10.93
CA ASP A 128 7.76 7.29 -11.17
C ASP A 128 7.24 5.99 -10.53
N LEU A 129 8.00 4.90 -10.56
CA LEU A 129 7.66 3.68 -9.82
C LEU A 129 7.63 3.94 -8.31
N LEU A 130 8.57 4.70 -7.75
CA LEU A 130 8.56 5.08 -6.34
C LEU A 130 7.30 5.87 -5.98
N ARG A 131 6.95 6.90 -6.77
CA ARG A 131 5.71 7.67 -6.59
C ARG A 131 4.48 6.79 -6.66
N PHE A 132 4.39 5.95 -7.70
CA PHE A 132 3.30 5.01 -7.92
C PHE A 132 3.11 4.07 -6.73
N SER A 133 4.20 3.54 -6.19
CA SER A 133 4.18 2.60 -5.07
C SER A 133 3.68 3.24 -3.78
N ILE A 134 4.07 4.49 -3.53
CA ILE A 134 3.62 5.29 -2.38
C ILE A 134 2.14 5.68 -2.52
N TYR A 135 1.65 5.88 -3.74
CA TYR A 135 0.22 6.15 -3.96
C TYR A 135 -0.65 4.90 -3.72
N LEU A 136 -0.17 3.72 -4.11
CA LEU A 136 -0.94 2.48 -4.00
C LEU A 136 -0.90 1.82 -2.61
N GLY A 137 0.03 2.21 -1.73
CA GLY A 137 0.15 1.58 -0.41
C GLY A 137 0.99 2.36 0.59
N GLY A 138 1.01 1.87 1.83
CA GLY A 138 1.86 2.37 2.90
C GLY A 138 2.98 1.39 3.28
N ILE A 139 3.77 1.77 4.29
CA ILE A 139 4.79 0.92 4.91
C ILE A 139 4.47 0.60 6.38
N GLY A 140 5.20 -0.33 6.98
CA GLY A 140 4.99 -0.78 8.36
C GLY A 140 3.77 -1.68 8.58
N ARG A 141 3.41 -1.87 9.85
CA ARG A 141 2.29 -2.74 10.24
C ARG A 141 0.95 -2.13 9.85
N ARG A 142 0.02 -3.01 9.44
CA ARG A 142 -1.32 -2.64 8.94
C ARG A 142 -1.30 -1.65 7.76
N SER A 143 -0.23 -1.62 6.98
CA SER A 143 -0.11 -0.73 5.81
C SER A 143 -1.17 -0.94 4.73
N ARG A 144 -1.77 -2.13 4.65
CA ARG A 144 -2.92 -2.42 3.78
C ARG A 144 -4.25 -1.90 4.30
N ARG A 145 -4.27 -1.32 5.51
CA ARG A 145 -5.42 -0.73 6.20
C ARG A 145 -5.16 0.74 6.50
N SER A 146 -4.61 1.45 5.51
CA SER A 146 -4.41 2.89 5.55
C SER A 146 -3.44 3.40 6.62
N ARG A 147 -2.60 2.54 7.24
CA ARG A 147 -1.52 2.97 8.14
C ARG A 147 -0.23 3.18 7.36
N GLY A 148 0.64 4.04 7.87
CA GLY A 148 1.97 4.27 7.29
C GLY A 148 1.95 4.75 5.83
N ALA A 149 0.85 5.39 5.41
CA ALA A 149 0.82 6.15 4.16
C ALA A 149 1.80 7.32 4.23
N ILE A 150 2.52 7.58 3.15
CA ILE A 150 3.54 8.62 3.05
C ILE A 150 3.18 9.53 1.87
N ASN A 151 3.54 10.80 1.95
CA ASN A 151 3.42 11.74 0.84
C ASN A 151 4.76 12.38 0.49
N PHE A 152 4.91 12.82 -0.77
CA PHE A 152 6.05 13.60 -1.23
C PHE A 152 5.65 15.05 -1.42
N LYS A 153 6.14 15.96 -0.57
CA LYS A 153 5.75 17.38 -0.57
C LYS A 153 5.95 18.06 -1.93
N ASP A 154 7.05 17.74 -2.62
CA ASP A 154 7.41 18.41 -3.89
C ASP A 154 6.99 17.65 -5.16
N HIS A 155 6.46 16.43 -5.02
CA HIS A 155 6.20 15.52 -6.14
C HIS A 155 4.76 14.99 -6.17
N MET A 156 3.81 15.76 -5.62
CA MET A 156 2.37 15.48 -5.65
C MET A 156 1.77 15.69 -7.05
N CYS A 157 0.72 14.94 -7.37
CA CYS A 157 -0.17 15.26 -8.50
C CYS A 157 -0.96 16.53 -8.16
N ALA A 158 -1.37 17.32 -9.17
CA ALA A 158 -2.03 18.60 -8.86
C ALA A 158 -3.39 18.40 -8.20
N ASN A 159 -4.17 17.43 -8.69
CA ASN A 159 -5.53 17.10 -8.27
C ASN A 159 -5.85 15.61 -8.51
N LYS A 160 -7.11 15.20 -8.27
CA LYS A 160 -7.61 13.82 -8.46
C LYS A 160 -7.46 13.32 -9.90
N GLU A 161 -7.69 14.17 -10.91
CA GLU A 161 -7.60 13.80 -12.33
C GLU A 161 -6.15 13.51 -12.76
N ASP A 162 -5.22 14.35 -12.32
CA ASP A 162 -3.79 14.13 -12.55
C ASP A 162 -3.31 12.84 -11.86
N LEU A 163 -3.84 12.55 -10.66
CA LEU A 163 -3.56 11.31 -9.97
C LEU A 163 -4.05 10.11 -10.79
N ILE A 164 -5.30 10.10 -11.24
CA ILE A 164 -5.85 9.02 -12.08
C ILE A 164 -5.00 8.83 -13.33
N THR A 165 -4.68 9.94 -14.02
CA THR A 165 -3.89 9.94 -15.24
C THR A 165 -2.50 9.35 -15.00
N PHE A 166 -1.85 9.72 -13.90
CA PHE A 166 -0.56 9.17 -13.50
C PHE A 166 -0.65 7.66 -13.20
N LEU A 167 -1.66 7.22 -12.43
CA LEU A 167 -1.85 5.80 -12.12
C LEU A 167 -2.11 4.98 -13.40
N MET A 168 -2.95 5.48 -14.30
CA MET A 168 -3.22 4.88 -15.61
C MET A 168 -1.94 4.74 -16.44
N ALA A 169 -1.15 5.81 -16.57
CA ALA A 169 0.10 5.78 -17.33
C ALA A 169 1.11 4.77 -16.77
N MET A 170 1.19 4.64 -15.44
CA MET A 170 2.06 3.65 -14.79
C MET A 170 1.57 2.21 -15.02
N LEU A 171 0.27 1.98 -14.98
CA LEU A 171 -0.31 0.66 -15.26
C LEU A 171 -0.14 0.27 -16.72
N ASP A 172 -0.41 1.17 -17.66
CA ASP A 172 -0.25 0.93 -19.10
C ASP A 172 1.22 0.67 -19.46
N LYS A 173 2.16 1.34 -18.78
CA LYS A 173 3.60 1.05 -18.92
C LYS A 173 3.97 -0.39 -18.58
N PHE A 174 3.38 -0.97 -17.54
CA PHE A 174 3.70 -2.34 -17.08
C PHE A 174 2.84 -3.41 -17.74
N SER A 175 1.62 -3.06 -18.12
CA SER A 175 0.67 -3.95 -18.79
C SER A 175 -0.15 -3.16 -19.82
N PRO A 176 0.41 -2.94 -21.01
CA PRO A 176 -0.22 -2.13 -22.04
C PRO A 176 -1.64 -2.60 -22.36
N SER A 177 -2.59 -1.67 -22.46
CA SER A 177 -3.99 -1.93 -22.83
C SER A 177 -4.75 -2.91 -21.93
N CYS A 178 -4.23 -3.21 -20.74
CA CYS A 178 -4.85 -4.15 -19.79
C CYS A 178 -5.73 -3.45 -18.74
N PHE A 179 -5.82 -2.13 -18.77
CA PHE A 179 -6.54 -1.34 -17.78
C PHE A 179 -7.42 -0.30 -18.48
N ILE A 180 -8.65 -0.17 -18.00
CA ILE A 180 -9.62 0.80 -18.49
C ILE A 180 -10.03 1.73 -17.36
N ARG A 181 -10.17 3.02 -17.67
CA ARG A 181 -10.71 4.01 -16.75
C ARG A 181 -12.24 4.01 -16.82
N LYS A 182 -12.90 3.98 -15.66
CA LYS A 182 -14.34 4.24 -15.50
C LYS A 182 -14.54 5.24 -14.37
N ALA A 183 -14.78 6.51 -14.70
CA ALA A 183 -14.88 7.60 -13.72
C ALA A 183 -13.65 7.66 -12.78
N ASN A 184 -13.84 7.42 -11.47
CA ASN A 184 -12.83 7.36 -10.41
C ASN A 184 -12.18 5.98 -10.24
N MET A 185 -12.52 5.00 -11.09
CA MET A 185 -11.99 3.65 -11.06
C MET A 185 -11.07 3.36 -12.25
N ILE A 186 -10.08 2.50 -12.01
CA ILE A 186 -9.25 1.86 -13.02
C ILE A 186 -9.43 0.35 -12.87
N ILE A 187 -9.89 -0.32 -13.92
CA ILE A 187 -10.28 -1.74 -13.86
C ILE A 187 -9.44 -2.54 -14.84
N SER A 188 -8.94 -3.69 -14.41
CA SER A 188 -8.22 -4.63 -15.26
C SER A 188 -9.17 -5.30 -16.26
N SER A 189 -8.81 -5.29 -17.54
CA SER A 189 -9.47 -6.01 -18.63
C SER A 189 -8.79 -7.35 -18.96
N SER A 190 -7.68 -7.66 -18.27
CA SER A 190 -6.86 -8.85 -18.56
C SER A 190 -7.42 -10.13 -17.95
N ASN A 191 -7.04 -11.27 -18.56
CA ASN A 191 -7.40 -12.58 -18.03
C ASN A 191 -6.69 -12.89 -16.71
N PRO A 192 -7.30 -13.71 -15.83
CA PRO A 192 -6.76 -13.96 -14.50
C PRO A 192 -5.45 -14.76 -14.55
N THR A 193 -4.38 -14.24 -13.94
CA THR A 193 -3.15 -15.00 -13.70
C THR A 193 -3.20 -15.77 -12.38
N ASN A 194 -2.43 -16.86 -12.22
CA ASN A 194 -2.34 -17.60 -10.94
C ASN A 194 -1.42 -16.91 -9.92
N ARG A 195 -1.53 -15.58 -9.80
CA ARG A 195 -0.79 -14.76 -8.83
C ARG A 195 -1.55 -13.47 -8.50
N PRO A 196 -1.23 -12.83 -7.36
CA PRO A 196 -1.81 -11.54 -7.02
C PRO A 196 -1.49 -10.50 -8.11
N THR A 197 -2.54 -9.85 -8.62
CA THR A 197 -2.51 -8.83 -9.68
C THR A 197 -3.58 -7.78 -9.39
N ILE A 198 -3.37 -6.54 -9.82
CA ILE A 198 -4.38 -5.49 -9.65
C ILE A 198 -5.61 -5.84 -10.50
N GLU A 199 -6.78 -5.88 -9.86
CA GLU A 199 -8.09 -6.07 -10.50
C GLU A 199 -8.80 -4.72 -10.67
N LYS A 200 -8.76 -3.89 -9.63
CA LYS A 200 -9.40 -2.58 -9.58
C LYS A 200 -8.58 -1.64 -8.70
N ILE A 201 -8.48 -0.38 -9.12
CA ILE A 201 -8.10 0.74 -8.25
C ILE A 201 -9.29 1.68 -8.21
N GLU A 202 -9.71 2.06 -7.02
CA GLU A 202 -10.80 2.99 -6.81
C GLU A 202 -10.31 4.14 -5.94
N ILE A 203 -10.60 5.36 -6.38
CA ILE A 203 -10.22 6.59 -5.69
C ILE A 203 -11.46 7.16 -5.03
N GLY A 204 -11.44 7.15 -3.70
CA GLY A 204 -12.55 7.63 -2.87
C GLY A 204 -12.74 9.15 -2.97
N GLU A 205 -13.69 9.62 -2.18
CA GLU A 205 -13.95 11.05 -2.03
C GLU A 205 -12.92 11.75 -1.16
N THR A 206 -12.83 13.08 -1.29
CA THR A 206 -11.84 13.86 -0.55
C THR A 206 -12.11 13.80 0.95
N LEU A 207 -11.04 13.59 1.71
CA LEU A 207 -10.99 13.70 3.16
C LEU A 207 -10.38 15.06 3.53
N ASN A 208 -10.93 15.70 4.56
CA ASN A 208 -10.27 16.77 5.29
C ASN A 208 -9.45 16.18 6.47
N GLU A 209 -8.59 16.97 7.10
CA GLU A 209 -7.70 16.49 8.16
C GLU A 209 -8.46 15.87 9.36
N GLU A 210 -9.60 16.45 9.75
CA GLU A 210 -10.45 15.93 10.83
C GLU A 210 -11.05 14.56 10.48
N SER A 211 -11.45 14.37 9.22
CA SER A 211 -12.06 13.13 8.73
C SER A 211 -11.06 11.98 8.57
N ILE A 212 -9.75 12.24 8.53
CA ILE A 212 -8.74 11.17 8.42
C ILE A 212 -8.84 10.21 9.62
N GLN A 213 -8.97 10.74 10.84
CA GLN A 213 -9.06 9.87 12.02
C GLN A 213 -10.37 9.05 12.02
N GLN A 214 -11.48 9.66 11.57
CA GLN A 214 -12.76 8.97 11.41
C GLN A 214 -12.67 7.87 10.35
N PHE A 215 -12.06 8.17 9.20
CA PHE A 215 -11.80 7.21 8.13
C PHE A 215 -10.95 6.04 8.62
N LEU A 216 -9.84 6.32 9.31
CA LEU A 216 -8.95 5.29 9.86
C LEU A 216 -9.67 4.40 10.89
N LYS A 217 -10.57 4.98 11.69
CA LYS A 217 -11.43 4.25 12.60
C LYS A 217 -12.46 3.38 11.86
N ALA A 218 -13.08 3.91 10.80
CA ALA A 218 -14.01 3.16 9.95
C ALA A 218 -13.33 1.97 9.26
N VAL A 219 -12.11 2.15 8.74
CA VAL A 219 -11.27 1.08 8.17
C VAL A 219 -10.97 -0.03 9.19
N ASP A 220 -10.66 0.33 10.43
CA ASP A 220 -10.41 -0.64 11.50
C ASP A 220 -11.70 -1.34 11.97
N GLN A 221 -12.83 -0.64 12.01
CA GLN A 221 -14.14 -1.20 12.32
C GLN A 221 -14.60 -2.18 11.24
N ALA A 222 -14.57 -1.77 9.97
CA ALA A 222 -14.90 -2.63 8.83
C ALA A 222 -14.02 -3.88 8.78
N SER A 223 -12.71 -3.74 9.07
CA SER A 223 -11.78 -4.88 9.14
C SER A 223 -12.13 -5.90 10.21
N HIS A 224 -12.73 -5.45 11.30
CA HIS A 224 -13.15 -6.29 12.41
C HIS A 224 -14.50 -6.94 12.11
N ASP A 225 -15.48 -6.16 11.65
CA ASP A 225 -16.85 -6.64 11.40
C ASP A 225 -16.91 -7.60 10.22
N SER A 226 -16.07 -7.38 9.20
CA SER A 226 -15.96 -8.27 8.04
C SER A 226 -15.49 -9.69 8.40
N ARG A 227 -15.04 -9.92 9.65
CA ARG A 227 -14.60 -11.24 10.14
C ARG A 227 -15.65 -11.99 10.94
N ARG A 228 -16.69 -11.31 11.44
CA ARG A 228 -17.70 -11.91 12.31
C ARG A 228 -18.85 -12.59 11.54
N LYS A 229 -18.94 -12.35 10.24
CA LYS A 229 -20.15 -12.72 9.47
C LYS A 229 -20.30 -14.21 9.19
N GLU A 230 -19.24 -15.03 9.16
CA GLU A 230 -19.40 -16.48 8.99
C GLU A 230 -18.29 -17.30 9.67
N ASN A 231 -18.70 -18.31 10.44
CA ASN A 231 -17.77 -19.27 11.05
C ASN A 231 -17.12 -20.14 9.96
N GLY A 232 -15.79 -20.02 9.80
CA GLY A 232 -14.96 -21.00 9.09
C GLY A 232 -14.49 -20.65 7.67
N GLN A 233 -14.88 -19.50 7.11
CA GLN A 233 -14.46 -19.08 5.75
C GLN A 233 -13.22 -18.18 5.72
N LEU A 234 -12.52 -18.16 4.59
CA LEU A 234 -11.46 -17.18 4.31
C LEU A 234 -12.08 -15.95 3.63
N PHE A 235 -11.76 -14.78 4.16
CA PHE A 235 -12.22 -13.50 3.62
C PHE A 235 -11.16 -12.88 2.71
N ALA A 236 -11.58 -12.28 1.59
CA ALA A 236 -10.68 -11.51 0.73
C ALA A 236 -10.04 -10.32 1.48
N THR A 237 -10.70 -9.79 2.53
CA THR A 237 -10.13 -8.82 3.47
C THR A 237 -9.10 -9.41 4.45
N GLY A 238 -8.71 -10.67 4.28
CA GLY A 238 -7.71 -11.36 5.07
C GLY A 238 -8.29 -12.07 6.29
N ALA A 239 -7.69 -13.20 6.65
CA ALA A 239 -8.13 -14.03 7.76
C ALA A 239 -6.93 -14.53 8.58
N ILE A 240 -7.13 -14.61 9.90
CA ILE A 240 -6.26 -15.33 10.82
C ILE A 240 -7.16 -16.42 11.41
N LYS A 241 -6.94 -17.70 11.07
CA LYS A 241 -7.67 -18.79 11.73
C LYS A 241 -7.20 -18.91 13.18
N ASP A 242 -8.16 -19.24 14.03
CA ASP A 242 -7.98 -19.39 15.47
C ASP A 242 -6.87 -20.40 15.81
N ARG A 243 -6.10 -20.13 16.87
CA ARG A 243 -4.81 -20.81 17.20
C ARG A 243 -4.92 -22.32 17.46
N LYS A 244 -6.12 -22.89 17.44
CA LYS A 244 -6.42 -24.27 17.88
C LYS A 244 -6.36 -25.34 16.79
N ILE A 245 -6.20 -24.99 15.51
CA ILE A 245 -6.09 -25.98 14.42
C ILE A 245 -4.70 -25.85 13.77
N THR A 246 -3.84 -26.82 14.07
CA THR A 246 -2.52 -26.97 13.49
C THR A 246 -2.62 -27.18 11.97
N GLY A 247 -1.84 -26.42 11.20
CA GLY A 247 -1.59 -26.70 9.77
C GLY A 247 -2.30 -25.86 8.70
N SER A 248 -2.95 -24.73 9.02
CA SER A 248 -3.57 -23.86 7.99
C SER A 248 -3.01 -22.43 7.94
N GLU A 249 -2.82 -21.91 6.72
CA GLU A 249 -2.01 -20.73 6.39
C GLU A 249 -2.70 -19.38 6.71
N LYS A 250 -1.92 -18.36 7.08
CA LYS A 250 -2.40 -16.97 7.24
C LYS A 250 -2.73 -16.39 5.86
N PHE A 251 -3.98 -15.98 5.64
CA PHE A 251 -4.37 -15.32 4.38
C PHE A 251 -4.29 -13.80 4.49
N ALA A 252 -3.48 -13.22 3.62
CA ALA A 252 -3.20 -11.80 3.59
C ALA A 252 -4.33 -11.07 2.83
N SER A 253 -4.80 -9.90 3.31
CA SER A 253 -5.83 -9.14 2.60
C SER A 253 -5.48 -8.80 1.15
N SER A 254 -6.44 -9.07 0.28
CA SER A 254 -6.46 -8.78 -1.15
C SER A 254 -7.13 -7.44 -1.48
N LEU A 255 -7.22 -6.55 -0.48
CA LEU A 255 -7.63 -5.15 -0.58
C LEU A 255 -6.59 -4.32 0.18
N MET A 256 -5.93 -3.40 -0.52
CA MET A 256 -5.02 -2.43 0.09
C MET A 256 -5.72 -1.07 0.14
N VAL A 257 -5.60 -0.39 1.27
CA VAL A 257 -6.11 0.97 1.46
C VAL A 257 -4.93 1.88 1.76
N SER A 258 -4.79 2.98 1.02
CA SER A 258 -3.77 4.03 1.21
C SER A 258 -4.41 5.41 1.24
N LEU A 259 -3.63 6.43 1.58
CA LEU A 259 -4.00 7.85 1.52
C LEU A 259 -3.01 8.59 0.63
N VAL A 260 -3.53 9.45 -0.25
CA VAL A 260 -2.72 10.28 -1.14
C VAL A 260 -3.13 11.73 -0.99
N LYS A 261 -2.16 12.61 -0.73
CA LYS A 261 -2.37 14.06 -0.70
C LYS A 261 -1.95 14.68 -2.04
N THR A 262 -2.79 15.56 -2.58
CA THR A 262 -2.55 16.29 -3.84
C THR A 262 -2.17 17.76 -3.57
N LYS A 263 -1.70 18.49 -4.58
CA LYS A 263 -1.22 19.87 -4.41
C LYS A 263 -2.34 20.83 -3.98
N ASP A 264 -3.56 20.58 -4.42
CA ASP A 264 -4.80 21.24 -4.00
C ASP A 264 -5.17 20.99 -2.51
N GLN A 265 -4.31 20.28 -1.75
CA GLN A 265 -4.47 19.93 -0.34
C GLN A 265 -5.56 18.90 -0.04
N CYS A 266 -6.23 18.36 -1.06
CA CYS A 266 -7.15 17.24 -0.89
C CYS A 266 -6.40 15.95 -0.55
N ILE A 267 -7.04 15.10 0.26
CA ILE A 267 -6.53 13.77 0.62
C ILE A 267 -7.53 12.74 0.14
N TYR A 268 -7.07 11.81 -0.70
CA TYR A 268 -7.92 10.78 -1.29
C TYR A 268 -7.58 9.40 -0.73
N PRO A 269 -8.57 8.63 -0.26
CA PRO A 269 -8.45 7.20 -0.07
C PRO A 269 -8.19 6.51 -1.41
N ILE A 270 -7.20 5.63 -1.44
CA ILE A 270 -6.92 4.76 -2.59
C ILE A 270 -7.18 3.33 -2.19
N TYR A 271 -8.12 2.68 -2.87
CA TYR A 271 -8.50 1.30 -2.66
C TYR A 271 -7.97 0.46 -3.81
N VAL A 272 -7.02 -0.44 -3.53
CA VAL A 272 -6.41 -1.33 -4.52
C VAL A 272 -6.90 -2.75 -4.28
N PHE A 273 -7.76 -3.21 -5.16
CA PHE A 273 -8.25 -4.57 -5.22
C PHE A 273 -7.22 -5.41 -5.95
N VAL A 274 -6.69 -6.39 -5.25
CA VAL A 274 -5.72 -7.33 -5.77
C VAL A 274 -6.39 -8.69 -5.87
N LYS A 275 -6.17 -9.42 -6.96
CA LYS A 275 -6.67 -10.78 -7.11
C LYS A 275 -6.27 -11.64 -5.91
N PRO A 276 -7.23 -12.21 -5.18
CA PRO A 276 -6.91 -13.15 -4.13
C PRO A 276 -6.43 -14.47 -4.74
N VAL A 277 -5.35 -15.04 -4.19
CA VAL A 277 -4.80 -16.32 -4.65
C VAL A 277 -4.68 -17.26 -3.47
N THR A 278 -5.50 -18.30 -3.47
CA THR A 278 -5.45 -19.41 -2.51
C THR A 278 -6.08 -20.65 -3.14
N GLY A 279 -5.74 -21.83 -2.63
CA GLY A 279 -6.36 -23.10 -3.03
C GLY A 279 -7.71 -23.36 -2.33
N MET A 280 -8.16 -22.45 -1.47
CA MET A 280 -9.39 -22.57 -0.68
C MET A 280 -10.51 -21.67 -1.21
N LYS A 281 -11.76 -21.98 -0.86
CA LYS A 281 -12.90 -21.10 -1.17
C LYS A 281 -12.77 -19.79 -0.37
N ILE A 282 -12.90 -18.65 -1.06
CA ILE A 282 -12.87 -17.31 -0.48
C ILE A 282 -14.26 -16.68 -0.58
N TYR A 283 -14.70 -16.03 0.49
CA TYR A 283 -15.79 -15.05 0.44
C TYR A 283 -15.21 -13.67 0.13
N ASP A 284 -15.58 -13.14 -1.03
CA ASP A 284 -15.12 -11.83 -1.46
C ASP A 284 -15.99 -10.72 -0.86
N ASN A 285 -15.55 -10.22 0.29
CA ASN A 285 -16.20 -9.16 1.04
C ASN A 285 -15.55 -7.78 0.85
N ARG A 286 -14.78 -7.57 -0.24
CA ARG A 286 -14.03 -6.32 -0.43
C ARG A 286 -14.96 -5.13 -0.72
N GLU A 287 -16.00 -5.31 -1.52
CA GLU A 287 -16.99 -4.25 -1.81
C GLU A 287 -17.86 -3.94 -0.58
N GLU A 288 -18.25 -4.98 0.16
CA GLU A 288 -18.96 -4.85 1.44
C GLU A 288 -18.12 -4.06 2.44
N PHE A 289 -16.82 -4.35 2.51
CA PHE A 289 -15.87 -3.59 3.33
C PHE A 289 -15.85 -2.11 2.95
N LEU A 290 -15.82 -1.75 1.66
CA LEU A 290 -15.85 -0.35 1.25
C LEU A 290 -17.16 0.34 1.66
N THR A 291 -18.28 -0.34 1.47
CA THR A 291 -19.60 0.17 1.89
C THR A 291 -19.60 0.56 3.37
N TYR A 292 -18.99 -0.27 4.23
CA TYR A 292 -18.85 0.06 5.65
C TYR A 292 -17.92 1.25 5.92
N VAL A 293 -16.80 1.34 5.19
CA VAL A 293 -15.83 2.43 5.36
C VAL A 293 -16.44 3.78 4.95
N GLU A 294 -17.24 3.79 3.88
CA GLU A 294 -17.84 5.00 3.32
C GLU A 294 -19.17 5.40 3.99
N GLY A 295 -19.55 4.71 5.07
CA GLY A 295 -20.75 5.05 5.84
C GLY A 295 -22.06 4.56 5.22
N GLY A 296 -21.99 3.63 4.25
CA GLY A 296 -23.14 2.90 3.76
C GLY A 296 -23.72 2.05 4.90
N LYS A 297 -24.91 2.43 5.39
CA LYS A 297 -25.71 1.57 6.26
C LYS A 297 -26.16 0.38 5.42
N SER A 298 -25.57 -0.79 5.65
CA SER A 298 -26.13 -2.09 5.22
C SER A 298 -27.45 -2.35 5.93
#